data_AF-A0A531CYV5-F1
#
_entry.id   AF-A0A531CYV5-F1
#
_cell.length_a   1.000
_cell.length_b   1.000
_cell.length_c   1.000
_cell.angle_alpha   90.00
_cell.angle_beta   90.00
_cell.angle_gamma   90.00
#
_symmetry.space_group_name_H-M   'P 1'
#
loop_
_entity.id
_entity.type
_entity.pdbx_description
1 polymer ?
#
loop_
_entity_poly.entity_id
_entity_poly.type
_entity_poly.pdbx_seq_one_letter_code
_entity_poly.pdbx_strand_id
1 'polypeptide(L)' 'MTTLSELHAAAERKAAAAEAIVAKEQAALEADLAFAREHKQAMGAGYWQPLHRAKLQAKIARALANTYAEVLGEIQNENS' A
#
# COMPACT_ATOMS: atom_id res chain seq x y z
N MET A 1 14.35 16.83 -16.97
CA MET A 1 14.82 16.80 -15.57
C MET A 1 13.58 16.65 -14.72
N THR A 2 13.47 15.61 -13.91
CA THR A 2 12.27 15.35 -13.09
C THR A 2 12.30 16.25 -11.85
N THR A 3 11.18 16.90 -11.53
CA THR A 3 11.04 17.78 -10.36
C THR A 3 10.60 16.99 -9.12
N LEU A 4 10.84 17.55 -7.93
CA LEU A 4 10.39 16.94 -6.68
C LEU A 4 8.87 16.78 -6.61
N SER A 5 8.12 17.74 -7.16
CA SER A 5 6.66 17.68 -7.26
C SER A 5 6.20 16.50 -8.13
N GLU A 6 6.88 16.26 -9.27
CA GLU A 6 6.59 15.10 -10.12
C GLU A 6 6.91 13.77 -9.42
N LEU A 7 7.97 13.71 -8.61
CA LEU A 7 8.30 12.55 -7.79
C LEU A 7 7.23 12.28 -6.72
N HIS A 8 6.78 13.32 -6.01
CA HIS A 8 5.68 13.20 -5.05
C HIS A 8 4.40 12.68 -5.73
N ALA A 9 4.00 13.27 -6.86
CA ALA A 9 2.82 12.83 -7.60
C ALA A 9 2.94 11.39 -8.11
N ALA A 10 4.13 10.95 -8.52
CA ALA A 10 4.38 9.56 -8.89
C ALA A 10 4.31 8.61 -7.69
N ALA A 11 4.84 9.01 -6.54
CA ALA A 11 4.77 8.26 -5.30
C ALA A 11 3.33 8.11 -4.80
N GLU A 12 2.51 9.16 -4.88
CA GLU A 12 1.08 9.11 -4.56
C GLU A 12 0.33 8.09 -5.43
N ARG A 13 0.55 8.10 -6.75
CA ARG A 13 -0.06 7.08 -7.64
C ARG A 13 0.37 5.66 -7.26
N LYS A 14 1.62 5.47 -6.84
CA LYS A 14 2.14 4.16 -6.41
C LYS A 14 1.56 3.74 -5.06
N ALA A 15 1.39 4.67 -4.13
CA ALA A 15 0.73 4.42 -2.85
C ALA A 15 -0.72 3.98 -3.07
N ALA A 16 -1.48 4.73 -3.88
CA ALA A 16 -2.86 4.40 -4.22
C ALA A 16 -2.98 3.03 -4.91
N ALA A 17 -2.08 2.71 -5.85
CA ALA A 17 -2.05 1.41 -6.51
C ALA A 17 -1.76 0.25 -5.53
N ALA A 18 -0.84 0.45 -4.57
CA ALA A 18 -0.54 -0.55 -3.57
C ALA A 18 -1.70 -0.75 -2.58
N GLU A 19 -2.40 0.32 -2.20
CA GLU A 19 -3.61 0.26 -1.38
C GLU A 19 -4.75 -0.49 -2.08
N ALA A 20 -4.91 -0.30 -3.40
CA ALA A 20 -5.87 -1.07 -4.19
C ALA A 20 -5.54 -2.57 -4.19
N ILE A 21 -4.26 -2.95 -4.21
CA ILE A 21 -3.84 -4.36 -4.07
C ILE A 21 -4.22 -4.89 -2.69
N VAL A 22 -4.03 -4.12 -1.62
CA VAL A 22 -4.46 -4.53 -0.26
C VAL A 22 -5.95 -4.84 -0.23
N ALA A 23 -6.78 -3.99 -0.81
CA ALA A 23 -8.23 -4.21 -0.87
C ALA A 23 -8.57 -5.51 -1.64
N LYS A 24 -7.88 -5.77 -2.75
CA LYS A 24 -8.05 -7.01 -3.52
C LYS A 24 -7.66 -8.26 -2.73
N GLU A 25 -6.50 -8.26 -2.09
CA GLU A 25 -6.03 -9.40 -1.29
C GLU A 25 -6.89 -9.64 -0.05
N GLN A 26 -7.43 -8.56 0.54
CA GLN A 26 -8.38 -8.65 1.66
C GLN A 26 -9.68 -9.35 1.22
N ALA A 27 -10.25 -8.96 0.08
CA ALA A 27 -11.44 -9.59 -0.47
C ALA A 27 -11.20 -11.08 -0.83
N ALA A 28 -10.03 -11.41 -1.38
CA ALA A 28 -9.66 -12.79 -1.67
C ALA A 28 -9.60 -13.65 -0.40
N LEU A 29 -8.94 -13.15 0.65
CA LEU A 29 -8.83 -13.84 1.93
C LEU A 29 -10.19 -14.02 2.62
N GLU A 30 -11.09 -13.05 2.50
CA GLU A 30 -12.45 -13.17 3.00
C GLU A 30 -13.25 -14.27 2.28
N ALA A 31 -13.07 -14.40 0.96
CA ALA A 31 -13.67 -15.49 0.18
C ALA A 31 -13.10 -16.85 0.59
N ASP A 32 -11.77 -16.96 0.75
CA ASP A 32 -11.11 -18.18 1.21
C ASP A 32 -11.58 -18.59 2.62
N LEU A 33 -11.76 -17.60 3.52
CA LEU A 33 -12.28 -17.85 4.86
C LEU A 33 -13.73 -18.35 4.84
N ALA A 34 -14.57 -17.80 3.98
CA ALA A 34 -15.95 -18.26 3.81
C ALA A 34 -15.98 -19.71 3.32
N PHE A 35 -15.19 -20.02 2.28
CA PHE A 35 -15.07 -21.37 1.74
C PHE A 35 -14.54 -22.36 2.79
N ALA A 36 -13.47 -22.01 3.50
CA ALA A 36 -12.89 -22.90 4.52
C ALA A 36 -13.88 -23.18 5.65
N ARG A 37 -14.71 -22.20 6.04
CA ARG A 37 -15.77 -22.38 7.05
C ARG A 37 -16.87 -23.33 6.55
N GLU A 38 -17.33 -23.16 5.32
CA GLU A 38 -18.36 -24.01 4.71
C GLU A 38 -17.90 -25.47 4.60
N HIS A 39 -16.64 -25.67 4.20
CA HIS A 39 -16.07 -27.00 3.96
C HIS A 39 -15.29 -27.59 5.14
N LYS A 40 -15.31 -26.94 6.31
CA LYS A 40 -14.58 -27.35 7.52
C LYS A 40 -13.07 -27.58 7.29
N GLN A 41 -12.46 -26.80 6.40
CA GLN A 41 -11.04 -26.86 6.10
C GLN A 41 -10.22 -26.02 7.08
N ALA A 42 -8.99 -26.46 7.37
CA ALA A 42 -8.05 -25.70 8.18
C ALA A 42 -7.30 -24.65 7.33
N MET A 43 -7.27 -23.41 7.80
CA MET A 43 -6.52 -22.31 7.18
C MET A 43 -5.09 -22.25 7.73
N GLY A 44 -4.11 -22.60 6.91
CA GLY A 44 -2.69 -22.47 7.26
C GLY A 44 -2.18 -21.03 7.19
N ALA A 45 -0.95 -20.79 7.68
CA ALA A 45 -0.32 -19.47 7.66
C ALA A 45 -0.14 -18.89 6.23
N GLY A 46 -0.08 -19.75 5.20
CA GLY A 46 0.09 -19.35 3.80
C GLY A 46 -1.02 -18.44 3.27
N TYR A 47 -2.26 -18.61 3.74
CA TYR A 47 -3.42 -17.80 3.31
C TYR A 47 -3.26 -16.31 3.65
N TRP A 48 -2.53 -15.98 4.73
CA TRP A 48 -2.37 -14.60 5.20
C TRP A 48 -1.15 -13.89 4.57
N GLN A 49 -0.22 -14.64 3.97
CA GLN A 49 1.04 -14.09 3.45
C GLN A 49 0.83 -13.05 2.33
N PRO A 50 -0.06 -13.26 1.33
CA PRO A 50 -0.29 -12.28 0.27
C PRO A 50 -0.77 -10.94 0.82
N LEU A 51 -1.80 -10.96 1.68
CA LEU A 51 -2.32 -9.76 2.34
C LEU A 51 -1.27 -9.05 3.17
N HIS A 52 -0.45 -9.80 3.93
CA HIS A 52 0.62 -9.22 4.72
C HIS A 52 1.65 -8.49 3.86
N ARG A 53 2.09 -9.11 2.76
CA ARG A 53 3.04 -8.50 1.81
C ARG A 53 2.45 -7.26 1.15
N ALA A 54 1.18 -7.31 0.73
CA ALA A 54 0.48 -6.17 0.15
C ALA A 54 0.42 -4.99 1.14
N LYS A 55 0.07 -5.26 2.41
CA LYS A 55 0.03 -4.22 3.47
C LYS A 55 1.40 -3.58 3.70
N LEU A 56 2.46 -4.39 3.72
CA LEU A 56 3.83 -3.88 3.88
C LEU A 56 4.23 -2.98 2.69
N GLN A 57 3.94 -3.40 1.46
CA GLN A 57 4.21 -2.60 0.26
C GLN A 57 3.43 -1.29 0.26
N ALA A 58 2.14 -1.31 0.61
CA ALA A 58 1.32 -0.10 0.71
C ALA A 58 1.88 0.87 1.77
N LYS A 59 2.29 0.36 2.93
CA LYS A 59 2.93 1.17 3.98
C LYS A 59 4.21 1.85 3.49
N ILE A 60 5.07 1.12 2.78
CA ILE A 60 6.32 1.67 2.24
C ILE A 60 6.02 2.73 1.17
N ALA A 61 5.10 2.47 0.25
CA ALA A 61 4.75 3.41 -0.81
C ALA A 61 4.16 4.71 -0.24
N ARG A 62 3.31 4.61 0.78
CA ARG A 62 2.75 5.77 1.47
C ARG A 62 3.82 6.55 2.23
N ALA A 63 4.72 5.87 2.93
CA ALA A 63 5.84 6.52 3.61
C ALA A 63 6.71 7.32 2.63
N LEU A 64 7.00 6.76 1.45
CA LEU A 64 7.76 7.45 0.41
C LEU A 64 7.04 8.71 -0.11
N ALA A 65 5.73 8.62 -0.35
CA ALA A 65 4.94 9.77 -0.79
C ALA A 65 4.95 10.91 0.25
N ASN A 66 4.82 10.55 1.53
CA ASN A 66 4.88 11.50 2.65
C ASN A 66 6.25 12.18 2.75
N THR A 67 7.34 11.42 2.65
CA THR A 67 8.70 12.01 2.68
C THR A 67 8.91 13.04 1.57
N TYR A 68 8.42 12.78 0.36
CA TYR A 68 8.52 13.79 -0.71
C TYR A 68 7.65 15.03 -0.42
N ALA A 69 6.50 14.87 0.23
CA ALA A 69 5.66 15.99 0.63
C ALA A 69 6.34 16.85 1.72
N GLU A 70 6.97 16.20 2.71
CA GLU A 70 7.72 16.87 3.78
C GLU A 70 8.87 17.71 3.20
N VAL A 71 9.71 17.11 2.34
CA VAL A 71 10.83 17.83 1.70
C VAL A 71 10.33 18.97 0.80
N LEU A 72 9.22 18.80 0.10
CA LEU A 72 8.62 19.87 -0.71
C LEU A 72 8.18 21.05 0.18
N GLY A 73 7.59 20.76 1.34
CA GLY A 73 7.18 21.77 2.31
C GLY A 73 8.36 22.52 2.93
N GLU A 74 9.45 21.82 3.26
CA GLU A 74 10.70 22.45 3.74
C GLU A 74 11.27 23.43 2.72
N ILE A 75 11.39 23.01 1.45
CA ILE A 75 11.92 23.86 0.37
C ILE A 75 11.03 25.10 0.13
N GLN A 76 9.71 24.97 0.26
CA GLN A 76 8.80 26.11 0.09
C GLN A 76 8.91 27.13 1.24
N ASN A 77 9.09 26.63 2.47
CA ASN A 77 9.26 27.48 3.65
C ASN A 77 10.61 28.20 3.68
N GLU A 78 11.69 27.59 3.18
CA GLU A 78 13.03 28.22 3.11
C GLU A 78 13.11 29.36 2.06
N ASN A 79 12.20 29.38 1.09
CA ASN A 79 12.15 30.40 0.02
C ASN A 79 11.12 31.52 0.27
N SER A 80 10.51 31.55 1.46
CA SER A 80 9.51 32.56 1.88
C SER A 80 10.09 33.52 2.90
#